data_AF-A0A914N549-F1
#
_entry.id   AF-A0A914N549-F1
#
_cell.length_a   1.000
_cell.length_b   1.000
_cell.length_c   1.000
_cell.angle_alpha   90.00
_cell.angle_beta   90.00
_cell.angle_gamma   90.00
#
_symmetry.space_group_name_H-M   'P 1'
#
loop_
_entity.id
_entity.type
_entity.pdbx_description
1 polymer ?
#
loop_
_entity_poly.entity_id
_entity_poly.type
_entity_poly.pdbx_seq_one_letter_code
_entity_poly.pdbx_strand_id
1 'polypeptide(L)'
;MVGHVYYQDLSLYLKEKTYFASYNIPFFKKASRISGFKAKGNEFYWFNWTDCPRAKIFARDHNKVIDLDTLTKLMRYNDYKHDEFSRCKCSPPYTAEAAISSRGDLNEPNGTYPLPGMGHVNHGALDYKGTNYELAKQLRFRAWSGPTYGNVPVFDWRTSLLASKVKHFGHPDRWDFKPVDYRWETQLN
;
A
#
# COMPACT_ATOMS: atom_id res chain seq x y z
N MET A 1 -3.71 -16.59 12.47
CA MET A 1 -3.60 -16.06 13.86
C MET A 1 -3.08 -17.18 14.73
N VAL A 2 -2.61 -16.91 15.96
CA VAL A 2 -2.01 -17.95 16.80
C VAL A 2 -2.95 -19.14 16.91
N GLY A 3 -2.51 -20.32 16.46
CA GLY A 3 -3.26 -21.57 16.45
C GLY A 3 -4.43 -21.69 15.44
N HIS A 4 -4.63 -20.75 14.51
CA HIS A 4 -5.81 -20.74 13.62
C HIS A 4 -5.48 -20.40 12.16
N VAL A 5 -5.98 -21.23 11.25
CA VAL A 5 -5.95 -21.07 9.78
C VAL A 5 -7.38 -21.07 9.23
N TYR A 6 -7.68 -20.16 8.30
CA TYR A 6 -8.95 -20.09 7.58
C TYR A 6 -8.64 -20.05 6.09
N TYR A 7 -9.32 -20.91 5.32
CA TYR A 7 -9.20 -20.96 3.87
C TYR A 7 -10.59 -21.22 3.26
N GLN A 8 -10.80 -20.71 2.06
CA GLN A 8 -12.02 -20.89 1.27
C GLN A 8 -11.69 -20.61 -0.19
N ASP A 9 -12.35 -21.32 -1.11
CA ASP A 9 -12.36 -20.93 -2.52
C ASP A 9 -13.18 -19.64 -2.69
N LEU A 10 -12.54 -18.60 -3.23
CA LEU A 10 -13.14 -17.27 -3.46
C LEU A 10 -13.27 -16.96 -4.95
N SER A 11 -13.26 -17.97 -5.82
CA SER A 11 -13.36 -17.79 -7.28
C SER A 11 -14.67 -17.12 -7.67
N LEU A 12 -15.79 -17.49 -7.04
CA LEU A 12 -17.08 -16.84 -7.29
C LEU A 12 -17.06 -15.37 -6.84
N TYR A 13 -16.48 -15.09 -5.66
CA TYR A 13 -16.32 -13.72 -5.18
C TYR A 13 -15.50 -12.88 -6.14
N LEU A 14 -14.36 -13.41 -6.62
CA LEU A 14 -13.51 -12.72 -7.58
C LEU A 14 -14.25 -12.48 -8.91
N LYS A 15 -15.02 -13.47 -9.40
CA LYS A 15 -15.83 -13.32 -10.61
C LYS A 15 -16.90 -12.25 -10.46
N GLU A 16 -17.60 -12.21 -9.33
CA GLU A 16 -18.69 -11.25 -9.07
C GLU A 16 -18.19 -9.84 -8.76
N LYS A 17 -17.09 -9.72 -8.00
CA LYS A 17 -16.51 -8.44 -7.60
C LYS A 17 -15.48 -7.89 -8.56
N THR A 18 -14.99 -8.70 -9.49
CA THR A 18 -13.94 -8.42 -10.48
C THR A 18 -12.56 -8.07 -9.91
N TYR A 19 -12.39 -8.03 -8.59
CA TYR A 19 -11.10 -7.89 -7.91
C TYR A 19 -11.11 -8.51 -6.51
N PHE A 20 -9.92 -8.75 -5.95
CA PHE A 20 -9.74 -9.08 -4.54
C PHE A 20 -8.61 -8.22 -3.97
N ALA A 21 -8.96 -7.23 -3.16
CA ALA A 21 -7.97 -6.36 -2.52
C ALA A 21 -7.58 -6.87 -1.12
N SER A 22 -6.33 -6.58 -0.73
CA SER A 22 -5.77 -6.90 0.58
C SER A 22 -4.99 -5.71 1.12
N TYR A 23 -5.20 -5.39 2.40
CA TYR A 23 -4.71 -4.14 3.01
C TYR A 23 -4.56 -4.28 4.54
N ASN A 24 -3.90 -5.36 4.98
CA ASN A 24 -3.53 -5.64 6.39
C ASN A 24 -4.71 -5.88 7.36
N ILE A 25 -5.95 -5.94 6.90
CA ILE A 25 -7.13 -6.25 7.73
C ILE A 25 -7.64 -7.64 7.34
N PRO A 26 -7.96 -8.54 8.29
CA PRO A 26 -8.42 -9.90 7.97
C PRO A 26 -9.76 -9.91 7.22
N PHE A 27 -9.80 -10.57 6.06
CA PHE A 27 -11.03 -10.74 5.25
C PHE A 27 -12.09 -11.62 5.94
N PHE A 28 -11.69 -12.79 6.43
CA PHE A 28 -12.62 -13.72 7.06
C PHE A 28 -13.16 -13.16 8.38
N LYS A 29 -14.49 -13.08 8.52
CA LYS A 29 -15.15 -12.57 9.74
C LYS A 29 -14.68 -13.27 11.02
N LYS A 30 -14.48 -14.59 10.98
CA LYS A 30 -13.94 -15.36 12.13
C LYS A 30 -12.52 -14.89 12.48
N ALA A 31 -11.69 -14.66 11.47
CA ALA A 31 -10.35 -14.14 11.67
C ALA A 31 -10.33 -12.73 12.25
N SER A 32 -11.12 -11.82 11.68
CA SER A 32 -11.26 -10.45 12.20
C SER A 32 -11.74 -10.44 13.67
N ARG A 33 -12.64 -11.36 14.05
CA ARG A 33 -13.10 -11.49 15.45
C ARG A 33 -12.00 -11.95 16.39
N ILE A 34 -11.33 -13.08 16.13
CA ILE A 34 -10.37 -13.65 17.10
C ILE A 34 -9.06 -12.86 17.16
N SER A 35 -8.71 -12.10 16.13
CA SER A 35 -7.57 -11.16 16.15
C SER A 35 -7.90 -9.80 16.77
N GLY A 36 -9.15 -9.56 17.16
CA GLY A 36 -9.59 -8.28 17.74
C GLY A 36 -9.83 -7.15 16.73
N PHE A 37 -9.59 -7.36 15.43
CA PHE A 37 -9.86 -6.36 14.39
C PHE A 37 -11.33 -5.98 14.31
N LYS A 38 -12.27 -6.91 14.56
CA LYS A 38 -13.70 -6.59 14.58
C LYS A 38 -14.04 -5.55 15.65
N ALA A 39 -13.51 -5.72 16.86
CA ALA A 39 -13.77 -4.80 17.97
C ALA A 39 -13.14 -3.42 17.67
N LYS A 40 -11.84 -3.41 17.30
CA LYS A 40 -11.14 -2.17 16.92
C LYS A 40 -11.77 -1.44 15.73
N GLY A 41 -12.29 -2.17 14.75
CA GLY A 41 -12.97 -1.60 13.58
C GLY A 41 -14.30 -0.94 13.90
N ASN A 42 -14.97 -1.33 15.00
CA ASN A 42 -16.15 -0.64 15.50
C ASN A 42 -15.79 0.68 16.21
N GLU A 43 -14.61 0.76 16.80
CA GLU A 43 -14.11 1.96 17.50
C GLU A 43 -13.47 2.96 16.52
N PHE A 44 -12.72 2.46 15.54
CA PHE A 44 -11.97 3.28 14.60
C PHE A 44 -11.92 2.65 13.20
N TYR A 45 -12.42 3.41 12.21
CA TYR A 45 -12.56 2.97 10.81
C TYR A 45 -11.28 2.44 10.18
N TRP A 46 -10.11 2.86 10.66
CA TRP A 46 -8.80 2.42 10.17
C TRP A 46 -8.58 0.90 10.27
N PHE A 47 -9.27 0.24 11.21
CA PHE A 47 -9.19 -1.22 11.41
C PHE A 47 -10.38 -1.97 10.79
N ASN A 48 -11.31 -1.27 10.15
CA ASN A 48 -12.48 -1.85 9.51
C ASN A 48 -12.17 -2.25 8.06
N TRP A 49 -12.47 -3.50 7.70
CA TRP A 49 -12.16 -4.06 6.39
C TRP A 49 -12.85 -3.31 5.25
N THR A 50 -14.08 -2.82 5.42
CA THR A 50 -14.81 -2.09 4.36
C THR A 50 -14.64 -0.58 4.39
N ASP A 51 -14.16 -0.03 5.51
CA ASP A 51 -14.16 1.43 5.75
C ASP A 51 -12.78 2.05 5.90
N CYS A 52 -11.71 1.27 5.98
CA CYS A 52 -10.37 1.85 6.01
C CYS A 52 -10.04 2.56 4.68
N PRO A 53 -9.11 3.54 4.67
CA PRO A 53 -8.79 4.33 3.48
C PRO A 53 -8.47 3.49 2.25
N ARG A 54 -7.64 2.44 2.40
CA ARG A 54 -7.25 1.57 1.29
C ARG A 54 -8.43 0.78 0.74
N ALA A 55 -9.34 0.31 1.60
CA ALA A 55 -10.56 -0.36 1.14
C ALA A 55 -11.42 0.57 0.29
N LYS A 56 -11.59 1.83 0.71
CA LYS A 56 -12.33 2.85 -0.04
C LYS A 56 -11.67 3.21 -1.36
N ILE A 57 -10.35 3.41 -1.38
CA ILE A 57 -9.58 3.71 -2.61
C ILE A 57 -9.69 2.53 -3.60
N PHE A 58 -9.49 1.29 -3.15
CA PHE A 58 -9.67 0.12 -4.01
C PHE A 58 -11.11 0.02 -4.53
N ALA A 59 -12.11 0.18 -3.68
CA ALA A 59 -13.51 0.15 -4.10
C ALA A 59 -13.83 1.22 -5.16
N ARG A 60 -13.26 2.43 -5.03
CA ARG A 60 -13.42 3.54 -5.99
C ARG A 60 -12.69 3.29 -7.32
N ASP A 61 -11.45 2.77 -7.26
CA ASP A 61 -10.51 2.86 -8.38
C ASP A 61 -10.15 1.53 -9.05
N HIS A 62 -10.52 0.37 -8.49
CA HIS A 62 -10.16 -0.94 -9.08
C HIS A 62 -10.63 -1.09 -10.53
N ASN A 63 -11.79 -0.55 -10.89
CA ASN A 63 -12.36 -0.60 -12.23
C ASN A 63 -11.57 0.21 -13.27
N LYS A 64 -10.65 1.08 -12.84
CA LYS A 64 -9.73 1.83 -13.72
C LYS A 64 -8.52 1.00 -14.13
N VAL A 65 -8.32 -0.17 -13.51
CA VAL A 65 -7.23 -1.09 -13.85
C VAL A 65 -7.66 -1.98 -15.00
N ILE A 66 -7.10 -1.73 -16.18
CA ILE A 66 -7.39 -2.47 -17.42
C ILE A 66 -6.16 -3.20 -17.98
N ASP A 67 -4.98 -2.85 -17.48
CA ASP A 67 -3.69 -3.39 -17.91
C ASP A 67 -2.63 -3.29 -16.79
N LEU A 68 -1.40 -3.69 -17.09
CA LEU A 68 -0.30 -3.65 -16.13
C LEU A 68 0.15 -2.22 -15.80
N ASP A 69 0.01 -1.26 -16.71
CA ASP A 69 0.39 0.14 -16.52
C ASP A 69 -0.56 0.82 -15.53
N THR A 70 -1.87 0.64 -15.72
CA THR A 70 -2.92 1.12 -14.83
C THR A 70 -2.90 0.40 -13.48
N LEU A 71 -2.57 -0.90 -13.44
CA LEU A 71 -2.32 -1.61 -12.17
C LEU A 71 -1.12 -0.99 -11.44
N THR A 72 -0.01 -0.76 -12.14
CA THR A 72 1.18 -0.11 -11.58
C THR A 72 0.81 1.26 -11.00
N LYS A 73 0.03 2.06 -11.74
CA LYS A 73 -0.43 3.37 -11.28
C LYS A 73 -1.27 3.30 -10.00
N LEU A 74 -2.24 2.38 -9.92
CA LEU A 74 -3.06 2.20 -8.71
C LEU A 74 -2.20 1.74 -7.53
N MET A 75 -1.32 0.77 -7.73
CA MET A 75 -0.49 0.23 -6.65
C MET A 75 0.59 1.20 -6.16
N ARG A 76 0.97 2.20 -6.98
CA ARG A 76 1.85 3.32 -6.62
C ARG A 76 1.07 4.55 -6.15
N TYR A 77 -0.24 4.49 -6.03
CA TYR A 77 -1.06 5.67 -5.75
C TYR A 77 -0.85 6.20 -4.33
N ASN A 78 -0.49 7.49 -4.26
CA ASN A 78 -0.54 8.30 -3.06
C ASN A 78 -0.75 9.76 -3.46
N ASP A 79 -1.90 10.33 -3.10
CA ASP A 79 -2.23 11.74 -3.31
C ASP A 79 -2.85 12.33 -2.03
N TYR A 80 -2.22 12.02 -0.89
CA TYR A 80 -2.84 12.16 0.43
C TYR A 80 -3.32 13.57 0.80
N LYS A 81 -2.78 14.61 0.17
CA LYS A 81 -3.21 16.00 0.41
C LYS A 81 -4.54 16.33 -0.29
N HIS A 82 -4.90 15.60 -1.34
CA HIS A 82 -6.06 15.87 -2.19
C HIS A 82 -7.12 14.76 -2.13
N ASP A 83 -6.74 13.51 -1.84
CA ASP A 83 -7.69 12.40 -1.73
C ASP A 83 -8.56 12.53 -0.47
N GLU A 84 -9.88 12.48 -0.66
CA GLU A 84 -10.87 12.51 0.42
C GLU A 84 -10.70 11.36 1.43
N PHE A 85 -10.27 10.18 0.98
CA PHE A 85 -10.08 9.02 1.84
C PHE A 85 -8.79 9.09 2.65
N SER A 86 -7.88 10.02 2.33
CA SER A 86 -6.68 10.26 3.11
C SER A 86 -6.88 11.24 4.28
N ARG A 87 -8.07 11.83 4.40
CA ARG A 87 -8.41 12.76 5.49
C ARG A 87 -8.58 12.04 6.82
N CYS A 88 -8.16 12.69 7.91
CA CYS A 88 -8.38 12.23 9.27
C CYS A 88 -8.75 13.37 10.22
N LYS A 89 -9.27 13.02 11.40
CA LYS A 89 -9.39 13.95 12.54
C LYS A 89 -8.00 14.14 13.17
N CYS A 90 -7.13 14.80 12.44
CA CYS A 90 -5.72 14.98 12.71
C CYS A 90 -5.31 16.42 12.33
N SER A 91 -4.10 16.83 12.71
CA SER A 91 -3.51 18.10 12.29
C SER A 91 -2.10 17.85 11.75
N PRO A 92 -1.81 18.12 10.46
CA PRO A 92 -2.74 18.51 9.37
C PRO A 92 -3.88 17.50 9.13
N PRO A 93 -4.99 17.86 8.46
CA PRO A 93 -6.21 17.05 8.37
C PRO A 93 -6.13 15.87 7.38
N TYR A 94 -4.93 15.34 7.17
CA TYR A 94 -4.64 14.22 6.29
C TYR A 94 -3.45 13.42 6.81
N THR A 95 -3.30 12.18 6.33
CA THR A 95 -2.09 11.39 6.56
C THR A 95 -1.63 10.71 5.27
N ALA A 96 -0.33 10.76 5.02
CA ALA A 96 0.33 10.06 3.92
C ALA A 96 0.35 8.53 4.07
N GLU A 97 -0.11 8.01 5.22
CA GLU A 97 -0.31 6.58 5.47
C GLU A 97 -1.66 6.07 4.95
N ALA A 98 -2.60 6.97 4.65
CA ALA A 98 -3.92 6.65 4.13
C ALA A 98 -3.95 6.60 2.60
N ALA A 99 -3.04 5.83 2.01
CA ALA A 99 -2.90 5.65 0.56
C ALA A 99 -2.61 4.17 0.23
N ILE A 100 -2.66 3.80 -1.05
CA ILE A 100 -2.26 2.44 -1.47
C ILE A 100 -0.76 2.25 -1.26
N SER A 101 0.04 3.25 -1.63
CA SER A 101 1.49 3.26 -1.47
C SER A 101 1.88 4.32 -0.42
N SER A 102 1.89 3.95 0.86
CA SER A 102 2.05 4.92 1.94
C SER A 102 3.43 5.61 1.97
N ARG A 103 3.46 6.83 2.53
CA ARG A 103 4.62 7.72 2.63
C ARG A 103 4.68 8.41 4.00
N GLY A 104 4.81 7.63 5.08
CA GLY A 104 4.85 8.17 6.45
C GLY A 104 5.95 9.20 6.71
N ASP A 105 7.03 9.18 5.91
CA ASP A 105 8.10 10.17 5.92
C ASP A 105 7.64 11.59 5.55
N LEU A 106 6.52 11.74 4.84
CA LEU A 106 5.95 13.02 4.40
C LEU A 106 4.95 13.63 5.39
N ASN A 107 4.63 12.93 6.47
CA ASN A 107 3.80 13.49 7.54
C ASN A 107 4.62 14.46 8.40
N GLU A 108 3.94 15.43 9.01
CA GLU A 108 4.58 16.46 9.83
C GLU A 108 5.05 15.85 11.16
N PRO A 109 6.32 16.01 11.57
CA PRO A 109 6.82 15.47 12.85
C PRO A 109 6.05 15.96 14.08
N ASN A 110 5.57 17.20 14.04
CA ASN A 110 4.80 17.82 15.12
C ASN A 110 3.29 17.73 14.91
N GLY A 111 2.84 16.93 13.92
CA GLY A 111 1.43 16.73 13.67
C GLY A 111 0.75 15.90 14.77
N THR A 112 -0.56 16.09 14.93
CA THR A 112 -1.38 15.31 15.85
C THR A 112 -2.16 14.27 15.07
N TYR A 113 -1.95 12.99 15.37
CA TYR A 113 -2.53 11.87 14.64
C TYR A 113 -3.27 10.91 15.57
N PRO A 114 -4.42 10.33 15.17
CA PRO A 114 -5.18 9.39 15.99
C PRO A 114 -4.41 8.12 16.39
N LEU A 115 -3.49 7.68 15.54
CA LEU A 115 -2.61 6.54 15.80
C LEU A 115 -1.16 6.96 15.60
N PRO A 116 -0.21 6.44 16.41
CA PRO A 116 1.22 6.74 16.23
C PRO A 116 1.73 6.42 14.81
N GLY A 117 1.26 5.30 14.25
CA GLY A 117 1.64 4.87 12.90
C GLY A 117 1.03 5.68 11.75
N MET A 118 0.19 6.69 12.03
CA MET A 118 -0.33 7.62 11.03
C MET A 118 0.52 8.90 10.92
N GLY A 119 1.48 9.11 11.82
CA GLY A 119 2.29 10.33 11.87
C GLY A 119 3.56 10.27 11.05
N HIS A 120 4.55 11.10 11.41
CA HIS A 120 5.88 11.06 10.80
C HIS A 120 6.64 9.82 11.26
N VAL A 121 6.80 8.85 10.36
CA VAL A 121 7.42 7.55 10.66
C VAL A 121 8.36 7.12 9.54
N ASN A 122 9.40 6.35 9.89
CA ASN A 122 10.25 5.65 8.93
C ASN A 122 9.51 4.41 8.40
N HIS A 123 8.40 4.62 7.70
CA HIS A 123 7.52 3.57 7.21
C HIS A 123 6.79 4.05 5.94
N GLY A 124 6.53 3.11 5.04
CA GLY A 124 5.91 3.37 3.76
C GLY A 124 5.92 2.13 2.87
N ALA A 125 5.30 2.24 1.70
CA ALA A 125 5.47 1.23 0.67
C ALA A 125 6.84 1.39 -0.01
N LEU A 126 7.61 0.31 -0.12
CA LEU A 126 9.00 0.34 -0.59
C LEU A 126 9.19 -0.26 -1.99
N ASP A 127 8.15 -0.84 -2.58
CA ASP A 127 8.22 -1.39 -3.92
C ASP A 127 6.83 -1.52 -4.56
N TYR A 128 6.82 -1.99 -5.80
CA TYR A 128 5.70 -2.62 -6.47
C TYR A 128 6.21 -3.86 -7.21
N LYS A 129 5.40 -4.92 -7.22
CA LYS A 129 5.57 -6.09 -8.08
C LYS A 129 4.22 -6.44 -8.67
N GLY A 130 4.14 -6.62 -9.98
CA GLY A 130 2.89 -6.97 -10.65
C GLY A 130 3.13 -7.86 -11.87
N THR A 131 2.18 -8.73 -12.14
CA THR A 131 2.22 -9.63 -13.30
C THR A 131 0.82 -9.74 -13.91
N ASN A 132 0.74 -10.29 -15.10
CA ASN A 132 -0.49 -10.68 -15.76
C ASN A 132 -0.34 -12.14 -16.25
N TYR A 133 -1.39 -12.68 -16.87
CA TYR A 133 -1.38 -14.06 -17.35
C TYR A 133 -0.19 -14.36 -18.28
N GLU A 134 0.09 -13.47 -19.24
CA GLU A 134 1.17 -13.66 -20.22
C GLU A 134 2.56 -13.64 -19.59
N LEU A 135 2.83 -12.68 -18.70
CA LEU A 135 4.10 -12.59 -17.99
C LEU A 135 4.29 -13.74 -17.00
N ALA A 136 3.23 -14.10 -16.27
CA ALA A 136 3.28 -15.20 -15.29
C ALA A 136 3.62 -16.55 -15.95
N LYS A 137 3.10 -16.83 -17.15
CA LYS A 137 3.47 -18.03 -17.93
C LYS A 137 4.96 -18.09 -18.26
N GLN A 138 5.61 -16.95 -18.36
CA GLN A 138 7.04 -16.81 -18.61
C GLN A 138 7.85 -16.64 -17.31
N LEU A 139 7.23 -16.81 -16.13
CA LEU A 139 7.81 -16.53 -14.82
C LEU A 139 8.35 -15.09 -14.70
N ARG A 140 7.68 -14.13 -15.33
CA ARG A 140 8.06 -12.71 -15.38
C ARG A 140 7.09 -11.84 -14.61
N PHE A 141 7.57 -10.66 -14.22
CA PHE A 141 6.80 -9.62 -13.56
C PHE A 141 7.44 -8.25 -13.80
N ARG A 142 6.63 -7.20 -13.66
CA ARG A 142 7.10 -5.83 -13.51
C ARG A 142 7.47 -5.58 -12.06
N ALA A 143 8.58 -4.92 -11.82
CA ALA A 143 8.92 -4.39 -10.51
C ALA A 143 9.23 -2.91 -10.54
N TRP A 144 9.06 -2.26 -9.41
CA TRP A 144 9.48 -0.88 -9.19
C TRP A 144 9.98 -0.73 -7.76
N SER A 145 11.27 -0.49 -7.59
CA SER A 145 11.90 -0.33 -6.27
C SER A 145 11.77 1.11 -5.75
N GLY A 146 11.64 1.24 -4.43
CA GLY A 146 11.63 2.50 -3.69
C GLY A 146 10.22 3.04 -3.37
N PRO A 147 10.14 4.07 -2.49
CA PRO A 147 8.89 4.77 -2.20
C PRO A 147 8.23 5.36 -3.44
N THR A 148 6.89 5.45 -3.44
CA THR A 148 6.19 6.09 -4.57
C THR A 148 6.54 7.56 -4.73
N TYR A 149 6.53 8.05 -5.97
CA TYR A 149 6.70 9.44 -6.34
C TYR A 149 5.81 9.80 -7.53
N GLY A 150 5.62 11.10 -7.79
CA GLY A 150 4.75 11.64 -8.83
C GLY A 150 3.83 12.68 -8.22
N ASN A 151 2.69 12.22 -7.68
CA ASN A 151 1.79 13.05 -6.86
C ASN A 151 2.43 13.46 -5.51
N VAL A 152 3.49 12.75 -5.12
CA VAL A 152 4.33 13.03 -3.94
C VAL A 152 5.80 13.13 -4.37
N PRO A 153 6.65 13.88 -3.65
CA PRO A 153 8.04 14.07 -4.04
C PRO A 153 8.85 12.77 -3.96
N VAL A 154 9.92 12.68 -4.75
CA VAL A 154 10.90 11.60 -4.66
C VAL A 154 11.48 11.56 -3.24
N PHE A 155 11.60 10.37 -2.67
CA PHE A 155 12.28 10.18 -1.39
C PHE A 155 13.79 10.32 -1.56
N ASP A 156 14.42 11.13 -0.73
CA ASP A 156 15.85 11.42 -0.75
C ASP A 156 16.38 11.48 0.68
N TRP A 157 17.29 10.57 1.03
CA TRP A 157 17.94 10.51 2.34
C TRP A 157 18.66 11.81 2.66
N ARG A 158 19.25 12.51 1.70
CA ARG A 158 20.02 13.74 1.96
C ARG A 158 19.15 14.87 2.54
N THR A 159 17.87 14.87 2.20
CA THR A 159 16.90 15.88 2.66
C THR A 159 15.91 15.34 3.70
N SER A 160 15.96 14.05 4.02
CA SER A 160 15.02 13.44 4.95
C SER A 160 15.34 13.79 6.40
N LEU A 161 14.31 14.12 7.19
CA LEU A 161 14.43 14.30 8.64
C LEU A 161 14.81 13.00 9.38
N LEU A 162 14.73 11.86 8.70
CA LEU A 162 15.08 10.54 9.22
C LEU A 162 16.57 10.20 9.03
N ALA A 163 17.29 10.93 8.18
CA ALA A 163 18.63 10.58 7.72
C ALA A 163 19.66 10.47 8.84
N SER A 164 19.60 11.37 9.83
CA SER A 164 20.51 11.36 10.98
C SER A 164 20.16 10.31 12.04
N LYS A 165 18.96 9.73 11.96
CA LYS A 165 18.43 8.77 12.95
C LYS A 165 18.47 7.33 12.46
N VAL A 166 18.41 7.13 11.14
CA VAL A 166 18.29 5.82 10.50
C VAL A 166 19.58 5.51 9.77
N LYS A 167 20.25 4.42 10.13
CA LYS A 167 21.39 3.90 9.35
C LYS A 167 20.87 3.27 8.05
N HIS A 168 21.46 3.64 6.92
CA HIS A 168 21.02 3.22 5.58
C HIS A 168 22.22 2.93 4.65
N PHE A 169 23.22 2.20 5.16
CA PHE A 169 24.42 1.85 4.40
C PHE A 169 24.05 1.03 3.15
N GLY A 170 24.65 1.40 2.01
CA GLY A 170 24.40 0.73 0.72
C GLY A 170 23.10 1.15 0.05
N HIS A 171 22.27 1.99 0.68
CA HIS A 171 21.13 2.59 -0.01
C HIS A 171 21.61 3.69 -0.96
N PRO A 172 20.94 3.85 -2.12
CA PRO A 172 20.99 5.10 -2.86
C PRO A 172 20.49 6.24 -1.98
N ASP A 173 21.11 7.42 -2.12
CA ASP A 173 20.61 8.64 -1.46
C ASP A 173 19.19 8.97 -1.95
N ARG A 174 18.99 8.95 -3.27
CA ARG A 174 17.74 9.33 -3.93
C ARG A 174 17.07 8.13 -4.58
N TRP A 175 15.77 7.97 -4.38
CA TRP A 175 14.99 6.81 -4.81
C TRP A 175 14.04 7.14 -5.97
N ASP A 176 14.58 7.54 -7.13
CA ASP A 176 13.83 7.86 -8.36
C ASP A 176 13.93 6.80 -9.47
N PHE A 177 14.07 5.53 -9.05
CA PHE A 177 14.08 4.39 -9.96
C PHE A 177 12.84 4.35 -10.86
N LYS A 178 13.01 3.80 -12.07
CA LYS A 178 11.91 3.53 -13.01
C LYS A 178 11.42 2.07 -12.88
N PRO A 179 10.18 1.76 -13.27
CA PRO A 179 9.73 0.38 -13.33
C PRO A 179 10.54 -0.40 -14.36
N VAL A 180 10.75 -1.69 -14.08
CA VAL A 180 11.46 -2.63 -14.96
C VAL A 180 10.59 -3.86 -15.17
N ASP A 181 10.43 -4.26 -16.43
CA ASP A 181 9.83 -5.55 -16.79
C ASP A 181 10.92 -6.62 -16.83
N TYR A 182 11.01 -7.41 -15.76
CA TYR A 182 12.07 -8.41 -15.62
C TYR A 182 12.02 -9.42 -16.77
N ARG A 183 13.21 -9.78 -17.23
CA ARG A 183 13.47 -10.81 -18.22
C ARG A 183 14.51 -11.75 -17.63
N TRP A 184 14.29 -13.05 -17.79
CA TRP A 184 15.29 -14.04 -17.44
C TRP A 184 16.48 -13.89 -18.39
N GLU A 185 17.69 -14.05 -17.84
CA GLU A 185 18.90 -14.15 -18.65
C GLU A 185 18.88 -15.43 -19.50
N THR A 186 18.30 -16.51 -18.95
CA THR A 186 18.10 -17.78 -19.63
C THR A 186 16.71 -17.83 -20.26
N GLN A 187 16.61 -18.24 -21.53
CA GLN A 187 15.31 -18.49 -22.14
C GLN A 187 14.66 -19.72 -21.51
N LEU A 188 13.40 -19.58 -21.09
CA LEU A 188 12.59 -20.71 -20.65
C LEU A 188 12.07 -21.41 -21.91
N ASN A 189 12.52 -22.66 -22.12
CA ASN A 189 12.05 -23.53 -23.21
C ASN A 189 10.59 -23.95 -23.01
#